data_AF-A0A1V2QUV2-F1
#
_entry.id   AF-A0A1V2QUV2-F1
#
_cell.length_a   1.000
_cell.length_b   1.000
_cell.length_c   1.000
_cell.angle_alpha   90.00
_cell.angle_beta   90.00
_cell.angle_gamma   90.00
#
_symmetry.space_group_name_H-M   'P 1'
#
loop_
_entity.id
_entity.type
_entity.pdbx_description
1 polymer ?
#
loop_
_entity_poly.entity_id
_entity_poly.type
_entity_poly.pdbx_seq_one_letter_code
_entity_poly.pdbx_strand_id
1 'polypeptide(L)'
;MLVSVTGGTGFVGSRSIAAFSAAGHRVRGLARNTSAVDVVLRPPGVDLDAGRRHRSAAGHHVAPFGYLRTLRAVTGRRLPAVLLSATAMPPVGALALPAQRVWPWHIPAEYGATCTCVCDTRVAEHTGRLGPLPRPMAETMSDTMRRLHRAGRLTRRQAGSLGDAHLLGDSDD
;
A
#
# COMPACT_ATOMS: atom_id res chain seq x y z
N MET A 1 8.84 6.93 -23.40
CA MET A 1 8.64 7.16 -21.95
C MET A 1 8.16 5.87 -21.27
N LEU A 2 8.42 5.68 -19.98
CA LEU A 2 7.85 4.57 -19.18
C LEU A 2 6.51 5.00 -18.58
N VAL A 3 5.44 4.24 -18.86
CA VAL A 3 4.08 4.52 -18.40
C VAL A 3 3.56 3.34 -17.56
N SER A 4 3.18 3.60 -16.32
CA SER A 4 2.57 2.60 -15.42
C SER A 4 1.05 2.76 -15.41
N VAL A 5 0.32 1.69 -15.70
CA VAL A 5 -1.15 1.67 -15.74
C VAL A 5 -1.67 0.77 -14.62
N THR A 6 -2.26 1.38 -13.59
CA THR A 6 -2.98 0.67 -12.53
C THR A 6 -4.34 0.19 -13.04
N GLY A 7 -4.64 -1.11 -12.96
CA GLY A 7 -5.89 -1.65 -13.49
C GLY A 7 -5.84 -1.94 -15.00
N GLY A 8 -4.67 -2.35 -15.51
CA GLY A 8 -4.45 -2.62 -16.93
C GLY A 8 -5.33 -3.70 -17.55
N THR A 9 -5.99 -4.52 -16.74
CA THR A 9 -6.94 -5.57 -17.17
C THR A 9 -8.40 -5.09 -17.20
N GLY A 10 -8.69 -3.83 -16.87
CA GLY A 10 -10.02 -3.24 -17.04
C GLY A 10 -10.24 -2.71 -18.46
N PHE A 11 -11.49 -2.37 -18.81
CA PHE A 11 -11.85 -1.89 -20.16
C PHE A 11 -11.05 -0.66 -20.61
N VAL A 12 -10.96 0.37 -19.74
CA VAL A 12 -10.19 1.59 -20.03
C VAL A 12 -8.70 1.31 -19.97
N GLY A 13 -8.26 0.52 -18.99
CA GLY A 13 -6.85 0.19 -18.77
C GLY A 13 -6.22 -0.55 -19.95
N SER A 14 -6.92 -1.54 -20.51
CA SER A 14 -6.41 -2.35 -21.62
C SER A 14 -6.27 -1.54 -22.91
N ARG A 15 -7.25 -0.68 -23.21
CA ARG A 15 -7.19 0.23 -24.37
C ARG A 15 -6.15 1.33 -24.19
N SER A 16 -5.96 1.82 -22.97
CA SER A 16 -4.89 2.78 -22.66
C SER A 16 -3.52 2.15 -22.85
N ILE A 17 -3.33 0.90 -22.39
CA ILE A 17 -2.09 0.15 -22.63
C ILE A 17 -1.82 -0.01 -24.13
N ALA A 18 -2.84 -0.41 -24.89
CA ALA A 18 -2.73 -0.54 -26.34
C ALA A 18 -2.37 0.79 -27.03
N ALA A 19 -3.02 1.88 -26.64
CA ALA A 19 -2.76 3.21 -27.19
C ALA A 19 -1.34 3.71 -26.85
N PHE A 20 -0.89 3.55 -25.61
CA PHE A 20 0.46 3.94 -25.21
C PHE A 20 1.53 3.06 -25.89
N SER A 21 1.26 1.76 -26.06
CA SER A 21 2.15 0.85 -26.77
C SER A 21 2.26 1.24 -28.26
N ALA A 22 1.13 1.50 -28.91
CA ALA A 22 1.08 1.96 -30.30
C ALA A 22 1.78 3.32 -30.50
N ALA A 23 1.75 4.20 -29.48
CA ALA A 23 2.51 5.45 -29.45
C ALA A 23 4.02 5.28 -29.17
N GLY A 24 4.52 4.03 -29.10
CA GLY A 24 5.94 3.74 -28.86
C GLY A 24 6.39 3.95 -27.41
N HIS A 25 5.46 4.04 -26.46
CA HIS A 25 5.81 4.10 -25.04
C HIS A 25 6.04 2.71 -24.47
N ARG A 26 6.95 2.60 -23.49
CA ARG A 26 7.12 1.37 -22.72
C ARG A 26 6.04 1.34 -21.64
N VAL A 27 5.13 0.38 -21.70
CA VAL A 27 3.96 0.32 -20.82
C VAL A 27 4.09 -0.82 -19.82
N ARG A 28 3.70 -0.56 -18.56
CA ARG A 28 3.62 -1.55 -17.49
C ARG A 28 2.21 -1.62 -16.94
N GLY A 29 1.52 -2.72 -17.23
CA GLY A 29 0.20 -3.01 -16.68
C GLY A 29 0.31 -3.65 -15.30
N LEU A 30 -0.30 -3.03 -14.29
CA LEU A 30 -0.48 -3.64 -12.97
C LEU A 30 -1.83 -4.33 -12.93
N ALA A 31 -1.80 -5.65 -12.75
CA ALA A 31 -2.97 -6.50 -12.72
C ALA A 31 -3.06 -7.22 -11.36
N ARG A 32 -4.25 -7.21 -10.77
CA ARG A 32 -4.54 -8.02 -9.57
C ARG A 32 -4.59 -9.51 -9.91
N ASN A 33 -5.14 -9.83 -11.08
CA ASN A 33 -5.19 -11.18 -11.60
C ASN A 33 -4.32 -11.29 -12.87
N THR A 34 -3.22 -12.02 -12.75
CA THR A 34 -2.28 -12.21 -13.87
C THR A 34 -2.81 -13.14 -14.95
N SER A 35 -3.80 -14.01 -14.67
CA SER A 35 -4.42 -14.85 -15.71
C SER A 35 -5.35 -14.07 -16.64
N ALA A 36 -5.85 -12.92 -16.20
CA ALA A 36 -6.69 -12.05 -17.03
C ALA A 36 -5.87 -11.21 -18.04
N VAL A 37 -4.55 -11.13 -17.88
CA VAL A 37 -3.66 -10.28 -18.68
C VAL A 37 -3.65 -10.74 -20.14
N ASP A 38 -3.36 -12.02 -20.38
CA ASP A 38 -3.29 -12.58 -21.74
C ASP A 38 -4.66 -12.50 -22.43
N VAL A 39 -5.74 -12.79 -21.70
CA VAL A 39 -7.11 -12.75 -22.24
C VAL A 39 -7.49 -11.33 -22.69
N VAL A 40 -7.11 -10.31 -21.92
CA VAL A 40 -7.55 -8.93 -22.15
C VAL A 40 -6.64 -8.16 -23.12
N LEU A 41 -5.34 -8.46 -23.15
CA LEU A 41 -4.35 -7.70 -23.93
C LEU A 41 -3.96 -8.34 -25.26
N ARG A 42 -4.27 -9.63 -25.46
CA ARG A 42 -4.09 -10.31 -26.75
C ARG A 42 -5.01 -9.76 -27.86
N PRO A 43 -6.31 -9.49 -27.65
CA PRO A 43 -7.17 -8.90 -28.69
C PRO A 43 -6.68 -7.56 -29.26
N PRO A 44 -6.18 -6.60 -28.45
CA PRO A 44 -5.58 -5.37 -28.99
C PRO A 44 -4.15 -5.54 -29.55
N GLY A 45 -3.62 -6.77 -29.66
CA GLY A 45 -2.33 -7.04 -30.30
C GLY A 45 -1.11 -6.61 -29.47
N VAL A 46 -1.27 -6.43 -28.15
CA VAL A 46 -0.17 -6.09 -27.26
C VAL A 46 0.51 -7.37 -26.82
N ASP A 47 1.68 -7.66 -27.39
CA ASP A 47 2.55 -8.73 -26.93
C ASP A 47 3.33 -8.24 -25.70
N LEU A 48 2.91 -8.67 -24.52
CA LEU A 48 3.69 -8.46 -23.32
C LEU A 48 4.73 -9.57 -23.29
N ASP A 49 6.02 -9.21 -23.35
CA ASP A 49 7.14 -10.12 -23.07
C ASP A 49 6.74 -11.10 -21.95
N ALA A 50 6.43 -12.35 -22.32
CA ALA A 50 5.83 -13.37 -21.47
C ALA A 50 6.81 -13.89 -20.38
N GLY A 51 7.87 -13.12 -20.11
CA GLY A 51 8.93 -13.43 -19.19
C GLY A 51 8.77 -12.71 -17.86
N ARG A 52 8.10 -13.40 -16.92
CA ARG A 52 7.99 -13.15 -15.47
C ARG A 52 6.81 -12.26 -15.03
N ARG A 53 5.80 -12.97 -14.50
CA ARG A 53 4.76 -12.46 -13.61
C ARG A 53 5.42 -11.91 -12.33
N HIS A 54 5.82 -10.65 -12.34
CA HIS A 54 6.30 -9.98 -11.14
C HIS A 54 5.10 -9.44 -10.36
N ARG A 55 4.87 -9.96 -9.15
CA ARG A 55 3.99 -9.29 -8.18
C ARG A 55 4.67 -7.97 -7.79
N SER A 56 4.29 -6.90 -8.49
CA SER A 56 4.80 -5.56 -8.24
C SER A 56 3.93 -4.91 -7.18
N ALA A 57 4.43 -4.80 -5.95
CA ALA A 57 3.95 -3.78 -5.03
C ALA A 57 5.01 -2.68 -4.98
N ALA A 58 4.58 -1.43 -4.86
CA ALA A 58 5.50 -0.35 -4.59
C ALA A 58 6.14 -0.59 -3.21
N GLY A 59 7.40 -1.03 -3.16
CA GLY A 59 8.14 -1.22 -1.92
C GLY A 59 8.66 -2.64 -1.69
N HIS A 60 9.00 -2.90 -0.43
CA HIS A 60 9.42 -4.19 0.08
C HIS A 60 8.38 -4.72 1.07
N HIS A 61 8.40 -6.03 1.32
CA HIS A 61 7.58 -6.60 2.36
C HIS A 61 8.09 -6.17 3.75
N VAL A 62 7.19 -5.70 4.59
CA VAL A 62 7.53 -5.18 5.92
C VAL A 62 6.84 -6.04 6.97
N ALA A 63 7.65 -6.69 7.81
CA ALA A 63 7.14 -7.43 8.95
C ALA A 63 6.44 -6.48 9.96
N PRO A 64 5.41 -6.94 10.69
CA PRO A 64 4.67 -6.11 11.65
C PRO A 64 5.55 -5.39 12.67
N PHE A 65 6.60 -6.06 13.16
CA PHE A 65 7.58 -5.47 14.06
C PHE A 65 8.40 -4.35 13.40
N GLY A 66 8.77 -4.51 12.13
CA GLY A 66 9.48 -3.49 11.35
C GLY A 66 8.62 -2.25 11.12
N TYR A 67 7.32 -2.45 10.85
CA TYR A 67 6.35 -1.37 10.74
C TYR A 67 6.22 -0.58 12.05
N LEU A 68 5.96 -1.27 13.17
CA LEU A 68 5.84 -0.64 14.48
C LEU A 68 7.13 0.07 14.91
N ARG A 69 8.29 -0.54 14.68
CA ARG A 69 9.58 0.06 14.99
C ARG A 69 9.79 1.36 14.24
N THR A 70 9.50 1.37 12.94
CA THR A 70 9.65 2.56 12.10
C THR A 70 8.65 3.64 12.52
N LEU A 71 7.43 3.27 12.87
CA LEU A 71 6.41 4.23 13.31
C LEU A 71 6.78 4.88 14.65
N ARG A 72 7.30 4.09 15.60
CA ARG A 72 7.84 4.60 16.86
C ARG A 72 9.04 5.52 16.65
N ALA A 73 9.95 5.17 15.73
CA ALA A 73 11.09 6.00 15.40
C ALA A 73 10.67 7.35 14.76
N VAL A 74 9.75 7.30 13.80
CA VAL A 74 9.25 8.47 13.08
C VAL A 74 8.44 9.43 13.98
N THR A 75 7.63 8.88 14.88
CA THR A 75 6.79 9.70 15.79
C THR A 75 7.50 10.06 17.11
N GLY A 76 8.59 9.39 17.45
CA GLY A 76 9.25 9.50 18.76
C GLY A 76 8.43 8.92 19.92
N ARG A 77 7.39 8.12 19.65
CA ARG A 77 6.43 7.66 20.66
C ARG A 77 6.61 6.19 21.01
N ARG A 78 6.37 5.85 22.29
CA ARG A 78 6.12 4.47 22.73
C ARG A 78 4.67 4.12 22.37
N LEU A 79 4.49 3.45 21.24
CA LEU A 79 3.19 2.93 20.79
C LEU A 79 3.02 1.49 21.30
N PRO A 80 2.33 1.27 22.44
CA PRO A 80 2.06 -0.08 22.93
C PRO A 80 1.18 -0.81 21.91
N ALA A 81 1.59 -2.00 21.51
CA ALA A 81 0.91 -2.81 20.52
C ALA A 81 0.97 -4.27 20.95
N VAL A 82 -0.17 -4.95 20.90
CA VAL A 82 -0.26 -6.40 21.04
C VAL A 82 -0.17 -7.00 19.64
N LEU A 83 0.76 -7.92 19.45
CA LEU A 83 0.94 -8.61 18.19
C LEU A 83 0.24 -9.96 18.26
N LEU A 84 -0.81 -10.09 17.47
CA LEU A 84 -1.55 -11.33 17.33
C LEU A 84 -0.85 -12.22 16.31
N SER A 85 -0.69 -13.50 16.65
CA SER A 85 -0.25 -14.52 15.70
C SER A 85 -1.27 -14.66 14.57
N ALA A 86 -0.81 -14.96 13.36
CA ALA A 86 -1.67 -15.20 12.20
C ALA A 86 -2.69 -16.33 12.45
N THR A 87 -2.37 -17.30 13.31
CA THR A 87 -3.29 -18.37 13.71
C THR A 87 -4.39 -17.92 14.66
N ALA A 88 -4.18 -16.83 15.40
CA ALA A 88 -5.17 -16.25 16.32
C ALA A 88 -6.07 -15.20 15.64
N MET A 89 -5.73 -14.78 14.42
CA MET A 89 -6.46 -13.78 13.65
C MET A 89 -7.84 -14.24 13.12
N PRO A 90 -8.00 -15.47 12.58
CA PRO A 90 -9.30 -15.96 12.10
C PRO A 90 -10.44 -15.93 13.13
N PRO A 91 -10.27 -16.40 14.39
CA PRO A 91 -11.35 -16.31 15.37
C PRO A 91 -11.67 -14.86 15.75
N VAL A 92 -10.68 -13.96 15.77
CA VAL A 92 -10.91 -12.52 16.00
C VAL A 92 -11.76 -11.91 14.88
N GLY A 93 -11.46 -12.21 13.62
CA GLY A 93 -12.25 -11.73 12.47
C GLY A 93 -13.68 -12.29 12.46
N ALA A 94 -13.85 -13.57 12.83
CA ALA A 94 -15.17 -14.20 12.93
C ALA A 94 -16.03 -13.61 14.06
N LEU A 95 -15.42 -13.26 15.20
CA LEU A 95 -16.09 -12.65 16.35
C LEU A 95 -16.35 -11.14 16.19
N ALA A 96 -15.51 -10.43 15.43
CA ALA A 96 -15.68 -9.00 15.17
C ALA A 96 -16.92 -8.70 14.30
N LEU A 97 -17.31 -9.60 13.41
CA LEU A 97 -18.47 -9.47 12.52
C LEU A 97 -19.82 -9.34 13.26
N PRO A 98 -20.20 -10.25 14.18
CA PRO A 98 -21.41 -10.07 14.97
C PRO A 98 -21.30 -8.91 15.96
N ALA A 99 -20.11 -8.63 16.49
CA ALA A 99 -19.88 -7.52 17.41
C ALA A 99 -20.10 -6.15 16.73
N GLN A 100 -19.63 -5.95 15.50
CA GLN A 100 -19.89 -4.73 14.71
C GLN A 100 -21.38 -4.49 14.47
N ARG A 101 -22.20 -5.55 14.46
CA ARG A 101 -23.65 -5.44 14.24
C ARG A 101 -24.39 -4.79 15.41
N VAL A 102 -23.79 -4.82 16.59
CA VAL A 102 -24.36 -4.29 17.84
C VAL A 102 -23.57 -3.07 18.34
N TRP A 103 -22.38 -2.83 17.79
CA TRP A 103 -21.48 -1.78 18.23
C TRP A 103 -21.55 -0.53 17.34
N PRO A 104 -21.79 0.67 17.91
CA PRO A 104 -22.04 1.89 17.14
C PRO A 104 -20.79 2.51 16.48
N TRP A 105 -19.59 1.98 16.74
CA TRP A 105 -18.33 2.45 16.13
C TRP A 105 -17.71 1.38 15.22
N HIS A 106 -17.16 1.79 14.07
CA HIS A 106 -16.45 0.89 13.17
C HIS A 106 -15.20 0.32 13.85
N ILE A 107 -15.24 -0.99 14.14
CA ILE A 107 -14.07 -1.72 14.64
C ILE A 107 -13.18 -2.02 13.43
N PRO A 108 -11.91 -1.56 13.39
CA PRO A 108 -11.00 -1.75 12.24
C PRO A 108 -10.53 -3.21 12.03
N ALA A 109 -11.17 -4.17 12.70
CA ALA A 109 -10.90 -5.61 12.59
C ALA A 109 -11.97 -6.25 11.69
N GLU A 110 -11.90 -5.98 10.38
CA GLU A 110 -12.76 -6.62 9.40
C GLU A 110 -12.15 -7.94 8.91
N TYR A 111 -13.00 -8.91 8.57
CA TYR A 111 -12.58 -10.21 8.04
C TYR A 111 -11.61 -10.07 6.84
N GLY A 112 -11.83 -9.10 5.94
CA GLY A 112 -10.93 -8.85 4.81
C GLY A 112 -9.53 -8.36 5.22
N ALA A 113 -9.43 -7.54 6.27
CA ALA A 113 -8.15 -7.11 6.82
C ALA A 113 -7.41 -8.29 7.48
N THR A 114 -8.14 -9.10 8.25
CA THR A 114 -7.66 -10.35 8.84
C THR A 114 -7.14 -11.31 7.79
N CYS A 115 -7.91 -11.58 6.72
CA CYS A 115 -7.47 -12.42 5.62
C CYS A 115 -6.22 -11.87 4.93
N THR A 116 -6.11 -10.56 4.75
CA THR A 116 -4.91 -9.94 4.18
C THR A 116 -3.68 -10.20 5.05
N CYS A 117 -3.80 -10.07 6.37
CA CYS A 117 -2.73 -10.36 7.32
C CYS A 117 -2.37 -11.85 7.36
N VAL A 118 -3.35 -12.75 7.29
CA VAL A 118 -3.15 -14.21 7.28
C VAL A 118 -2.49 -14.68 5.98
N CYS A 119 -2.90 -14.14 4.83
CA CYS A 119 -2.33 -14.49 3.54
C CYS A 119 -0.88 -14.04 3.38
N ASP A 120 -0.42 -13.05 4.18
CA ASP A 120 0.95 -12.53 4.24
C ASP A 120 1.65 -12.50 2.87
N THR A 121 0.95 -11.97 1.85
CA THR A 121 1.42 -12.15 0.48
C THR A 121 2.72 -11.39 0.28
N ARG A 122 3.82 -12.14 0.24
CA ARG A 122 5.16 -11.57 0.06
C ARG A 122 5.34 -11.07 -1.36
N VAL A 123 5.74 -9.82 -1.42
CA VAL A 123 6.14 -9.14 -2.65
C VAL A 123 7.61 -9.48 -2.87
N ALA A 124 7.96 -9.89 -4.08
CA ALA A 124 9.37 -10.06 -4.42
C ALA A 124 10.07 -8.70 -4.30
N GLU A 125 11.20 -8.65 -3.58
CA GLU A 125 11.99 -7.42 -3.48
C GLU A 125 12.40 -6.97 -4.87
N HIS A 126 11.87 -5.81 -5.28
CA HIS A 126 12.12 -5.33 -6.62
C HIS A 126 13.40 -4.50 -6.66
N THR A 127 14.50 -5.15 -7.05
CA THR A 127 15.76 -4.49 -7.36
C THR A 127 15.67 -3.77 -8.71
N GLY A 128 15.31 -2.48 -8.68
CA GLY A 128 15.68 -1.47 -9.69
C GLY A 128 15.20 -1.62 -11.15
N ARG A 129 14.56 -2.72 -11.56
CA ARG A 129 14.22 -2.95 -12.99
C ARG A 129 12.86 -2.41 -13.46
N LEU A 130 11.93 -2.08 -12.55
CA LEU A 130 10.51 -1.87 -12.86
C LEU A 130 9.96 -0.44 -12.57
N GLY A 131 10.78 0.50 -12.09
CA GLY A 131 10.37 1.88 -11.82
C GLY A 131 11.38 2.65 -10.95
N PRO A 132 11.07 3.89 -10.54
CA PRO A 132 11.87 4.59 -9.53
C PRO A 132 11.94 3.76 -8.26
N LEU A 133 13.09 3.79 -7.59
CA LEU A 133 13.29 3.04 -6.36
C LEU A 133 12.23 3.46 -5.33
N PRO A 134 11.64 2.51 -4.60
CA PRO A 134 10.70 2.84 -3.55
C PRO A 134 11.37 3.76 -2.54
N ARG A 135 10.71 4.86 -2.19
CA ARG A 135 11.20 5.78 -1.15
C ARG A 135 11.32 5.03 0.17
N PRO A 136 12.29 5.41 1.03
CA PRO A 136 12.41 4.83 2.36
C PRO A 136 11.07 4.88 3.11
N MET A 137 10.72 3.79 3.79
CA MET A 137 9.44 3.68 4.49
C MET A 137 9.27 4.78 5.55
N ALA A 138 10.35 5.15 6.24
CA ALA A 138 10.34 6.21 7.24
C ALA A 138 9.92 7.57 6.65
N GLU A 139 10.39 7.90 5.45
CA GLU A 139 10.04 9.15 4.76
C GLU A 139 8.56 9.16 4.36
N THR A 140 8.10 8.08 3.72
CA THR A 140 6.69 7.93 3.31
C THR A 140 5.74 7.99 4.51
N MET A 141 6.12 7.35 5.61
CA MET A 141 5.33 7.35 6.84
C MET A 141 5.33 8.72 7.52
N SER A 142 6.45 9.42 7.52
CA SER A 142 6.54 10.79 8.04
C SER A 142 5.63 11.74 7.27
N ASP A 143 5.67 11.69 5.93
CA ASP A 143 4.81 12.51 5.07
C ASP A 143 3.33 12.24 5.30
N THR A 144 2.97 10.96 5.43
CA THR A 144 1.59 10.55 5.70
C THR A 144 1.11 11.08 7.04
N MET A 145 1.92 10.93 8.10
CA MET A 145 1.60 11.42 9.43
C MET A 145 1.49 12.95 9.48
N ARG A 146 2.40 13.68 8.81
CA ARG A 146 2.31 15.14 8.67
C ARG A 146 1.03 15.57 7.95
N ARG A 147 0.67 14.89 6.85
CA ARG A 147 -0.55 15.18 6.10
C ARG A 147 -1.80 14.94 6.97
N LEU A 148 -1.84 13.84 7.70
CA LEU A 148 -2.95 13.54 8.62
C LEU A 148 -3.05 14.55 9.76
N HIS A 149 -1.92 15.01 10.28
CA HIS A 149 -1.89 16.07 11.29
C HIS A 149 -2.41 17.40 10.73
N ARG A 150 -1.91 17.83 9.57
CA ARG A 150 -2.38 19.05 8.87
C ARG A 150 -3.87 19.01 8.55
N ALA A 151 -4.39 17.84 8.19
CA ALA A 151 -5.81 17.65 7.93
C ALA A 151 -6.67 17.60 9.21
N GLY A 152 -6.10 17.83 10.39
CA GLY A 152 -6.79 17.77 11.69
C GLY A 152 -7.23 16.36 12.10
N ARG A 153 -6.74 15.32 11.40
CA ARG A 153 -7.10 13.91 11.68
C ARG A 153 -6.22 13.28 12.74
N LEU A 154 -5.09 13.91 13.07
CA LEU A 154 -4.24 13.54 14.19
C LEU A 154 -4.01 14.75 15.08
N THR A 155 -4.22 14.55 16.38
CA THR A 155 -3.81 15.53 17.40
C THR A 155 -2.28 15.67 17.41
N ARG A 156 -1.77 16.80 17.91
CA ARG A 156 -0.32 17.00 18.11
C ARG A 156 0.33 15.86 18.88
N ARG A 157 -0.31 15.44 19.98
CA ARG A 157 0.15 14.31 20.80
C ARG A 157 0.19 13.00 20.02
N GLN A 158 -0.69 12.81 19.04
CA GLN A 158 -0.69 11.64 18.17
C GLN A 158 0.42 11.68 17.13
N ALA A 159 0.69 12.85 16.54
CA ALA A 159 1.77 13.08 15.59
C ALA A 159 3.18 13.00 16.23
N GLY A 160 3.28 13.26 17.54
CA GLY A 160 4.56 13.23 18.26
C GLY A 160 5.51 14.30 17.75
N SER A 161 6.78 13.94 17.57
CA SER A 161 7.83 14.88 17.11
C SER A 161 7.53 15.53 15.75
N LEU A 162 6.70 14.90 14.91
CA LEU A 162 6.27 15.45 13.63
C LEU A 162 5.25 16.59 13.76
N GLY A 163 4.54 16.67 14.89
CA GLY A 163 3.65 17.79 15.19
C GLY A 163 4.40 18.98 15.80
N ASP A 164 5.56 18.74 16.42
CA ASP A 164 6.38 19.78 17.04
C ASP A 164 7.18 20.59 16.01
N ALA A 165 7.62 19.94 14.92
CA ALA A 165 8.36 20.58 13.83
C ALA A 165 7.58 21.70 13.11
N HIS A 166 6.25 21.76 13.27
CA HIS A 166 5.44 22.85 12.73
C HIS A 166 5.57 24.13 13.57
N LEU A 167 5.79 24.04 14.89
CA LEU A 167 5.90 25.23 15.75
C LEU A 167 7.26 25.93 15.68
N LEU A 168 8.28 25.28 15.13
CA LEU A 168 9.62 25.86 14.97
C LEU A 168 9.83 26.48 13.58
N GLY A 169 8.82 26.44 12.70
CA GLY A 169 8.88 26.94 11.33
C GLY A 169 7.93 28.11 11.03
N ASP A 170 7.17 28.60 12.02
CA ASP A 170 6.27 29.77 11.90
C ASP A 170 6.80 30.98 12.70
N SER A 171 8.11 31.02 13.00
CA SER A 171 8.75 32.12 13.73
C SER A 171 9.79 32.89 12.91
N ASP A 172 9.64 32.90 11.58
CA ASP A 172 10.37 33.79 10.66
C ASP A 172 9.45 34.14 9.48
N ASP A 173 8.53 35.08 9.71
CA ASP A 173 8.07 36.10 8.75
C ASP A 173 7.29 37.20 9.49
#